data_AF-A0A8S3TW53-F1
#
_entry.id   AF-A0A8S3TW53-F1
#
_cell.length_a   1.000
_cell.length_b   1.000
_cell.length_c   1.000
_cell.angle_alpha   90.00
_cell.angle_beta   90.00
_cell.angle_gamma   90.00
#
_symmetry.space_group_name_H-M   'P 1'
#
loop_
_entity.id
_entity.type
_entity.pdbx_description
1 polymer ?
#
loop_
_entity_poly.entity_id
_entity_poly.type
_entity_poly.pdbx_seq_one_letter_code
_entity_poly.pdbx_strand_id
1 'polypeptide(L)'
;MTLGCGASVAKVILVIVNTIFLILGLGIGIAGLVFRFGTDLLGDELKDAMQSLKVDVVGGVNVYDVAGSLSLLLIIVGFFIFLVGGLGCCGACCQNRVLLVVYAIIVFILLVVQIVGVALFAGFRSKFDDSVKAGFKDILTNKYNTTGTDDLSKSYNALFNLYECCGVDSKADMPDNNLPKECCATSTTCTKSSLDVRSGCYSKLKDQIDQYNSVFIGVGVSVLVFQLLCVLFSFCLCVAIGREE
;
A
#
# COMPACT_ATOMS: atom_id res chain seq x y z
N MET A 1 5.71 -34.61 -25.17
CA MET A 1 6.51 -33.54 -25.81
C MET A 1 7.60 -33.16 -24.82
N THR A 2 8.87 -33.42 -25.16
CA THR A 2 10.00 -33.23 -24.25
C THR A 2 10.65 -31.87 -24.53
N LEU A 3 10.23 -30.86 -23.78
CA LEU A 3 10.84 -29.53 -23.80
C LEU A 3 12.34 -29.64 -23.47
N GLY A 4 13.19 -28.94 -24.20
CA GLY A 4 14.62 -28.84 -23.89
C GLY A 4 14.87 -28.44 -22.43
N CYS A 5 15.99 -28.87 -21.84
CA CYS A 5 16.28 -28.71 -20.41
C CYS A 5 16.06 -27.27 -19.89
N GLY A 6 16.52 -26.25 -20.63
CA GLY A 6 16.33 -24.85 -20.26
C GLY A 6 14.87 -24.36 -20.27
N ALA A 7 14.07 -24.83 -21.24
CA ALA A 7 12.66 -24.47 -21.32
C ALA A 7 11.83 -25.17 -20.23
N SER A 8 12.19 -26.41 -19.89
CA SER A 8 11.60 -27.16 -18.77
C SER A 8 11.85 -26.44 -17.43
N VAL A 9 13.07 -25.96 -17.20
CA VAL A 9 13.41 -25.18 -16.00
C VAL A 9 12.63 -23.86 -15.97
N ALA A 10 12.58 -23.12 -17.09
CA ALA A 10 11.82 -21.87 -17.17
C ALA A 10 10.32 -22.08 -16.87
N LYS A 11 9.73 -23.17 -17.40
CA LYS A 11 8.35 -23.56 -17.09
C LYS A 11 8.14 -23.78 -15.60
N VAL A 12 8.98 -24.59 -14.95
CA VAL A 12 8.85 -24.89 -13.52
C VAL A 12 8.96 -23.63 -12.67
N ILE A 13 9.95 -22.77 -12.95
CA ILE A 13 10.13 -21.50 -12.23
C ILE A 13 8.89 -20.62 -12.40
N LEU A 14 8.40 -20.46 -13.63
CA LEU A 14 7.26 -19.58 -13.92
C LEU A 14 5.98 -20.06 -13.23
N VAL A 15 5.74 -21.38 -13.20
CA VAL A 15 4.59 -21.97 -12.50
C VAL A 15 4.68 -21.75 -10.99
N ILE A 16 5.83 -22.03 -10.37
CA ILE A 16 6.02 -21.86 -8.91
C ILE A 16 5.78 -20.40 -8.52
N VAL A 17 6.46 -19.49 -9.21
CA VAL A 17 6.38 -18.05 -8.94
C VAL A 17 4.95 -17.52 -9.09
N ASN A 18 4.26 -17.88 -10.18
CA ASN A 18 2.90 -17.40 -10.42
C ASN A 18 1.87 -18.06 -9.50
N THR A 19 2.13 -19.28 -9.02
CA THR A 19 1.29 -19.94 -8.02
C THR A 19 1.41 -19.23 -6.67
N ILE A 20 2.62 -18.80 -6.27
CA ILE A 20 2.81 -17.98 -5.07
C ILE A 20 2.03 -16.67 -5.20
N PHE A 21 2.12 -15.96 -6.33
CA PHE A 21 1.34 -14.74 -6.52
C PHE A 21 -0.15 -14.96 -6.57
N LEU A 22 -0.61 -16.07 -7.14
CA LEU A 22 -2.02 -16.43 -7.15
C LEU A 22 -2.55 -16.59 -5.71
N ILE A 23 -1.82 -17.31 -4.85
CA ILE A 23 -2.21 -17.52 -3.44
C ILE A 23 -2.14 -16.20 -2.67
N LEU A 24 -1.06 -15.42 -2.81
CA LEU A 24 -0.90 -14.13 -2.14
C LEU A 24 -1.97 -13.12 -2.59
N GLY A 25 -2.22 -13.02 -3.89
CA GLY A 25 -3.23 -12.13 -4.46
C GLY A 25 -4.63 -12.49 -3.97
N LEU A 26 -4.97 -13.77 -3.94
CA LEU A 26 -6.25 -14.24 -3.38
C LEU A 26 -6.36 -13.90 -1.89
N GLY A 27 -5.30 -14.16 -1.10
CA GLY A 27 -5.27 -13.83 0.32
C GLY A 27 -5.45 -12.34 0.59
N ILE A 28 -4.75 -11.48 -0.16
CA ILE A 28 -4.87 -10.01 -0.05
C ILE A 28 -6.27 -9.55 -0.47
N GLY A 29 -6.83 -10.09 -1.56
CA GLY A 29 -8.16 -9.76 -2.04
C GLY A 29 -9.27 -10.14 -1.03
N ILE A 30 -9.17 -11.35 -0.45
CA ILE A 30 -10.07 -11.81 0.61
C ILE A 30 -9.93 -10.94 1.86
N ALA A 31 -8.70 -10.65 2.29
CA ALA A 31 -8.47 -9.75 3.42
C ALA A 31 -9.12 -8.39 3.18
N GLY A 32 -8.98 -7.81 1.98
CA GLY A 32 -9.66 -6.58 1.59
C GLY A 32 -11.19 -6.67 1.67
N LEU A 33 -11.78 -7.77 1.20
CA LEU A 33 -13.23 -8.02 1.32
C LEU A 33 -13.69 -8.12 2.77
N VAL A 34 -12.92 -8.82 3.61
CA VAL A 34 -13.20 -8.95 5.05
C VAL A 34 -13.07 -7.59 5.74
N PHE A 35 -12.05 -6.80 5.43
CA PHE A 35 -11.93 -5.43 5.97
C PHE A 35 -13.08 -4.53 5.53
N ARG A 36 -13.62 -4.72 4.32
CA ARG A 36 -14.69 -3.88 3.79
C ARG A 36 -16.08 -4.27 4.27
N PHE A 37 -16.38 -5.57 4.34
CA PHE A 37 -17.72 -6.12 4.54
C PHE A 37 -17.81 -7.13 5.68
N GLY A 38 -16.74 -7.36 6.44
CA GLY A 38 -16.66 -8.44 7.42
C GLY A 38 -17.74 -8.41 8.49
N THR A 39 -18.36 -7.25 8.76
CA THR A 39 -19.53 -7.14 9.67
C THR A 39 -20.82 -7.70 9.07
N ASP A 40 -20.94 -7.72 7.74
CA ASP A 40 -22.15 -8.15 7.00
C ASP A 40 -21.98 -9.53 6.34
N LEU A 41 -20.74 -9.96 6.05
CA LEU A 41 -20.44 -11.16 5.26
C LEU A 41 -20.19 -12.43 6.08
N LEU A 42 -19.89 -12.33 7.38
CA LEU A 42 -19.48 -13.45 8.22
C LEU A 42 -20.34 -13.44 9.49
N GLY A 43 -21.29 -14.38 9.58
CA GLY A 43 -22.12 -14.61 10.75
C GLY A 43 -21.29 -14.89 12.02
N ASP A 44 -21.98 -14.97 13.17
CA ASP A 44 -21.46 -14.83 14.55
C ASP A 44 -20.17 -15.60 14.92
N GLU A 45 -19.73 -16.61 14.16
CA GLU A 45 -18.57 -17.45 14.51
C GLU A 45 -17.19 -16.85 14.21
N LEU A 46 -17.07 -15.82 13.36
CA LEU A 46 -15.76 -15.20 13.06
C LEU A 46 -15.51 -13.89 13.83
N LYS A 47 -16.47 -13.45 14.66
CA LYS A 47 -16.31 -12.25 15.52
C LYS A 47 -15.11 -12.38 16.46
N ASP A 48 -14.84 -13.58 16.97
CA ASP A 48 -13.72 -13.85 17.90
C ASP A 48 -12.34 -13.85 17.22
N ALA A 49 -12.26 -14.31 15.97
CA ALA A 49 -11.01 -14.26 15.18
C ALA A 49 -10.71 -12.83 14.70
N MET A 50 -11.74 -12.03 14.39
CA MET A 50 -11.60 -10.62 14.04
C MET A 50 -11.24 -9.73 15.23
N GLN A 51 -11.66 -10.11 16.44
CA GLN A 51 -11.28 -9.41 17.66
C GLN A 51 -9.80 -9.64 18.04
N SER A 52 -9.22 -10.77 17.61
CA SER A 52 -7.79 -11.10 17.77
C SER A 52 -6.89 -10.44 16.71
N LEU A 53 -7.47 -10.03 15.58
CA LEU A 53 -6.81 -9.33 14.47
C LEU A 53 -7.21 -7.85 14.37
N LYS A 54 -7.77 -7.26 15.44
CA LYS A 54 -7.54 -5.83 15.68
C LYS A 54 -6.04 -5.68 15.93
N VAL A 55 -5.28 -5.57 14.85
CA VAL A 55 -4.09 -4.73 14.88
C VAL A 55 -4.60 -3.43 15.48
N ASP A 56 -4.09 -3.10 16.66
CA ASP A 56 -4.30 -1.82 17.30
C ASP A 56 -3.59 -0.79 16.41
N VAL A 57 -4.15 -0.56 15.21
CA VAL A 57 -3.82 0.56 14.35
C VAL A 57 -4.43 1.75 15.06
N VAL A 58 -3.71 2.15 16.10
CA VAL A 58 -3.70 3.47 16.70
C VAL A 58 -5.12 3.99 16.98
N GLY A 59 -5.59 3.67 18.19
CA GLY A 59 -6.93 3.95 18.73
C GLY A 59 -7.65 5.18 18.16
N GLY A 60 -8.78 4.88 17.52
CA GLY A 60 -9.74 5.87 17.02
C GLY A 60 -9.31 6.46 15.69
N VAL A 61 -9.59 5.76 14.59
CA VAL A 61 -9.73 6.34 13.25
C VAL A 61 -11.19 6.25 12.89
N ASN A 62 -11.78 7.21 12.17
CA ASN A 62 -13.08 6.95 11.53
C ASN A 62 -12.75 6.03 10.36
N VAL A 63 -12.50 4.77 10.74
CA VAL A 63 -11.93 3.68 9.95
C VAL A 63 -12.72 3.55 8.65
N TYR A 64 -14.00 3.90 8.64
CA TYR A 64 -14.89 3.73 7.51
C TYR A 64 -14.44 4.39 6.19
N ASP A 65 -13.82 5.58 6.21
CA ASP A 65 -13.51 6.32 4.97
C ASP A 65 -12.06 6.06 4.48
N VAL A 66 -11.09 6.13 5.40
CA VAL A 66 -9.69 5.81 5.09
C VAL A 66 -9.48 4.31 4.94
N ALA A 67 -10.04 3.50 5.84
CA ALA A 67 -10.02 2.05 5.65
C ALA A 67 -11.02 1.62 4.56
N GLY A 68 -12.05 2.39 4.25
CA GLY A 68 -12.86 2.20 3.04
C GLY A 68 -12.02 2.28 1.78
N SER A 69 -11.20 3.33 1.65
CA SER A 69 -10.28 3.52 0.52
C SER A 69 -9.17 2.47 0.51
N LEU A 70 -8.57 2.17 1.67
CA LEU A 70 -7.50 1.17 1.78
C LEU A 70 -7.99 -0.25 1.50
N SER A 71 -9.16 -0.63 2.02
CA SER A 71 -9.77 -1.94 1.77
C SER A 71 -10.13 -2.11 0.30
N LEU A 72 -10.67 -1.06 -0.35
CA LEU A 72 -10.92 -1.06 -1.78
C LEU A 72 -9.62 -1.25 -2.59
N LEU A 73 -8.53 -0.58 -2.20
CA LEU A 73 -7.22 -0.79 -2.82
C LEU A 73 -6.72 -2.24 -2.65
N LEU A 74 -6.85 -2.82 -1.46
CA LEU A 74 -6.48 -4.23 -1.20
C LEU A 74 -7.29 -5.20 -2.07
N ILE A 75 -8.59 -4.96 -2.23
CA ILE A 75 -9.46 -5.76 -3.10
C ILE A 75 -8.96 -5.68 -4.54
N ILE A 76 -8.83 -4.47 -5.09
CA ILE A 76 -8.46 -4.27 -6.49
C ILE A 76 -7.07 -4.88 -6.77
N VAL A 77 -6.08 -4.54 -5.95
CA VAL A 77 -4.70 -5.01 -6.13
C VAL A 77 -4.61 -6.52 -5.92
N GLY A 78 -5.26 -7.07 -4.89
CA GLY A 78 -5.25 -8.50 -4.60
C GLY A 78 -5.82 -9.34 -5.75
N PHE A 79 -7.02 -8.98 -6.23
CA PHE A 79 -7.63 -9.70 -7.35
C PHE A 79 -6.89 -9.46 -8.67
N PHE A 80 -6.30 -8.28 -8.88
CA PHE A 80 -5.44 -8.05 -10.04
C PHE A 80 -4.22 -8.98 -10.03
N ILE A 81 -3.53 -9.11 -8.89
CA ILE A 81 -2.40 -10.04 -8.73
C ILE A 81 -2.84 -11.49 -8.94
N PHE A 82 -4.01 -11.88 -8.40
CA PHE A 82 -4.60 -13.20 -8.61
C PHE A 82 -4.83 -13.51 -10.09
N LEU A 83 -5.42 -12.57 -10.84
CA LEU A 83 -5.67 -12.72 -12.28
C LEU A 83 -4.37 -12.85 -13.07
N VAL A 84 -3.38 -11.98 -12.82
CA VAL A 84 -2.08 -12.04 -13.51
C VAL A 84 -1.35 -13.34 -13.18
N GLY A 85 -1.33 -13.77 -11.91
CA GLY A 85 -0.77 -15.06 -11.50
C GLY A 85 -1.50 -16.25 -12.15
N GLY A 86 -2.82 -16.18 -12.27
CA GLY A 86 -3.62 -17.18 -12.98
C GLY A 86 -3.24 -17.30 -14.45
N LEU A 87 -3.08 -16.17 -15.15
CA LEU A 87 -2.64 -16.17 -16.55
C LEU A 87 -1.24 -16.76 -16.73
N GLY A 88 -0.28 -16.39 -15.86
CA GLY A 88 1.08 -16.93 -15.92
C GLY A 88 1.13 -18.43 -15.63
N CYS A 89 0.43 -18.89 -14.59
CA CYS A 89 0.34 -20.29 -14.23
C CYS A 89 -0.35 -21.12 -15.32
N CYS A 90 -1.56 -20.74 -15.75
CA CYS A 90 -2.30 -21.46 -16.80
C CYS A 90 -1.55 -21.44 -18.13
N GLY A 91 -0.93 -20.31 -18.50
CA GLY A 91 -0.12 -20.21 -19.72
C GLY A 91 1.04 -21.20 -19.73
N ALA A 92 1.77 -21.33 -18.61
CA ALA A 92 2.89 -22.27 -18.51
C ALA A 92 2.43 -23.73 -18.37
N CYS A 93 1.41 -24.02 -17.55
CA CYS A 93 0.89 -25.36 -17.32
C CYS A 93 0.25 -25.95 -18.57
N CYS A 94 -0.68 -25.21 -19.17
CA CYS A 94 -1.42 -25.62 -20.37
C CYS A 94 -0.61 -25.46 -21.67
N GLN A 95 0.62 -24.94 -21.59
CA GLN A 95 1.47 -24.65 -22.76
C GLN A 95 0.74 -23.78 -23.81
N ASN A 96 -0.09 -22.84 -23.35
CA ASN A 96 -0.87 -21.98 -24.24
C ASN A 96 -0.09 -20.69 -24.52
N ARG A 97 0.40 -20.55 -25.76
CA ARG A 97 1.19 -19.40 -26.21
C ARG A 97 0.44 -18.08 -26.06
N VAL A 98 -0.86 -18.06 -26.37
CA VAL A 98 -1.67 -16.84 -26.28
C VAL A 98 -1.74 -16.33 -24.85
N LEU A 99 -1.98 -17.24 -23.88
CA LEU A 99 -2.01 -16.87 -22.45
C LEU A 99 -0.64 -16.37 -21.96
N LEU A 100 0.46 -17.02 -22.39
CA LEU A 100 1.82 -16.57 -22.04
C LEU A 100 2.14 -15.18 -22.62
N VAL A 101 1.72 -14.91 -23.86
CA VAL A 101 1.91 -13.60 -24.49
C VAL A 101 1.10 -12.52 -23.78
N VAL A 102 -0.17 -12.79 -23.47
CA VAL A 102 -1.02 -11.85 -22.71
C VAL A 102 -0.42 -11.55 -21.33
N TYR A 103 0.02 -12.59 -20.60
CA TYR A 103 0.72 -12.41 -19.34
C TYR A 103 1.98 -11.54 -19.50
N ALA A 104 2.83 -11.83 -20.50
CA ALA A 104 4.05 -11.07 -20.74
C ALA A 104 3.77 -9.60 -21.07
N ILE A 105 2.73 -9.31 -21.86
CA ILE A 105 2.30 -7.94 -22.19
C ILE A 105 1.85 -7.20 -20.93
N ILE A 106 1.03 -7.83 -20.08
CA ILE A 106 0.56 -7.19 -18.83
C ILE A 106 1.75 -6.88 -17.92
N VAL A 107 2.65 -7.83 -17.69
CA VAL A 107 3.84 -7.63 -16.85
C VAL A 107 4.76 -6.56 -17.45
N PHE A 108 4.90 -6.50 -18.77
CA PHE A 108 5.68 -5.46 -19.45
C PHE A 108 5.06 -4.06 -19.28
N ILE A 109 3.72 -3.94 -19.38
CA ILE A 109 3.02 -2.68 -19.11
C ILE A 109 3.25 -2.25 -17.66
N LEU A 110 3.17 -3.17 -16.69
CA LEU A 110 3.45 -2.88 -15.28
C LEU A 110 4.88 -2.36 -15.08
N LEU A 111 5.86 -2.94 -15.77
CA LEU A 111 7.24 -2.48 -15.76
C LEU A 111 7.35 -1.03 -16.28
N VAL A 112 6.71 -0.72 -17.41
CA VAL A 112 6.71 0.66 -17.96
C VAL A 112 6.05 1.63 -16.99
N VAL A 113 4.90 1.29 -16.43
CA VAL A 113 4.19 2.10 -15.43
C VAL A 113 5.08 2.34 -14.21
N GLN A 114 5.82 1.34 -13.76
CA GLN A 114 6.72 1.47 -12.62
C GLN A 114 7.89 2.42 -12.92
N ILE A 115 8.52 2.32 -14.10
CA ILE A 115 9.59 3.24 -14.52
C ILE A 115 9.06 4.68 -14.61
N VAL A 116 7.90 4.88 -15.25
CA VAL A 116 7.27 6.19 -15.37
C VAL A 116 6.91 6.75 -14.00
N GLY A 117 6.35 5.93 -13.10
CA GLY A 117 6.03 6.32 -11.73
C GLY A 117 7.25 6.80 -10.95
N VAL A 118 8.37 6.07 -11.03
CA VAL A 118 9.63 6.46 -10.40
C VAL A 118 10.18 7.77 -11.00
N ALA A 119 10.14 7.92 -12.32
CA ALA A 119 10.60 9.13 -12.99
C ALA A 119 9.76 10.36 -12.62
N LEU A 120 8.43 10.21 -12.57
CA LEU A 120 7.51 11.27 -12.15
C LEU A 120 7.73 11.64 -10.68
N PHE A 121 7.88 10.64 -9.80
CA PHE A 121 8.14 10.87 -8.39
C PHE A 121 9.46 11.63 -8.17
N ALA A 122 10.52 11.27 -8.91
CA ALA A 122 11.79 11.97 -8.85
C ALA A 122 11.71 13.41 -9.39
N GLY A 123 10.99 13.64 -10.50
CA GLY A 123 10.86 14.96 -11.13
C GLY A 123 9.92 15.92 -10.40
N PHE A 124 8.91 15.40 -9.71
CA PHE A 124 7.86 16.19 -9.05
C PHE A 124 7.85 16.05 -7.52
N ARG A 125 8.96 15.63 -6.91
CA ARG A 125 9.05 15.40 -5.46
C ARG A 125 8.55 16.58 -4.63
N SER A 126 8.91 17.81 -5.00
CA SER A 126 8.45 19.02 -4.30
C SER A 126 6.94 19.23 -4.40
N LYS A 127 6.36 19.09 -5.60
CA LYS A 127 4.91 19.21 -5.80
C LYS A 127 4.14 18.10 -5.09
N PHE A 128 4.71 16.89 -5.03
CA PHE A 128 4.15 15.79 -4.27
C PHE A 128 4.13 16.12 -2.77
N ASP A 129 5.25 16.61 -2.23
CA ASP A 129 5.34 17.04 -0.84
C ASP A 129 4.29 18.11 -0.51
N ASP A 130 4.17 19.14 -1.35
CA ASP A 130 3.19 20.21 -1.19
C ASP A 130 1.74 19.70 -1.29
N SER A 131 1.46 18.77 -2.21
CA SER A 131 0.12 18.19 -2.37
C SER A 131 -0.27 17.35 -1.16
N VAL A 132 0.66 16.57 -0.62
CA VAL A 132 0.44 15.79 0.60
C VAL A 132 0.18 16.74 1.76
N LYS A 133 1.03 17.75 1.97
CA LYS A 133 0.82 18.77 3.01
C LYS A 133 -0.54 19.45 2.88
N ALA A 134 -0.92 19.85 1.67
CA ALA A 134 -2.21 20.49 1.41
C ALA A 134 -3.38 19.58 1.80
N GLY A 135 -3.32 18.29 1.47
CA GLY A 135 -4.34 17.32 1.88
C GLY A 135 -4.44 17.16 3.41
N PHE A 136 -3.29 17.05 4.10
CA PHE A 136 -3.28 17.01 5.57
C PHE A 136 -3.83 18.31 6.18
N LYS A 137 -3.51 19.47 5.62
CA LYS A 137 -4.03 20.77 6.10
C LYS A 137 -5.52 20.93 5.85
N ASP A 138 -6.02 20.48 4.70
CA ASP A 138 -7.45 20.51 4.38
C ASP A 138 -8.25 19.70 5.40
N ILE A 139 -7.80 18.47 5.70
CA ILE A 139 -8.42 17.64 6.72
C ILE A 139 -8.36 18.31 8.09
N LEU A 140 -7.20 18.87 8.45
CA LEU A 140 -7.03 19.55 9.73
C LEU A 140 -7.91 20.81 9.87
N THR A 141 -8.18 21.51 8.78
CA THR A 141 -8.97 22.75 8.80
C THR A 141 -10.47 22.46 8.74
N ASN A 142 -10.89 21.50 7.92
CA ASN A 142 -12.30 21.31 7.57
C ASN A 142 -12.97 20.14 8.29
N LYS A 143 -12.20 19.19 8.82
CA LYS A 143 -12.74 17.94 9.39
C LYS A 143 -12.27 17.63 10.81
N TYR A 144 -11.13 18.15 11.23
CA TYR A 144 -10.60 17.90 12.57
C TYR A 144 -11.39 18.68 13.62
N ASN A 145 -11.75 17.99 14.70
CA ASN A 145 -12.41 18.56 15.86
C ASN A 145 -11.52 18.41 17.10
N THR A 146 -11.20 19.56 17.68
CA THR A 146 -10.39 19.69 18.90
C THR A 146 -10.92 18.93 20.12
N THR A 147 -12.21 18.57 20.15
CA THR A 147 -12.76 17.75 21.25
C THR A 147 -12.30 16.29 21.20
N GLY A 148 -11.75 15.81 20.08
CA GLY A 148 -11.23 14.44 19.93
C GLY A 148 -12.30 13.36 20.03
N THR A 149 -13.58 13.71 19.85
CA THR A 149 -14.70 12.78 20.04
C THR A 149 -14.97 11.94 18.82
N ASP A 150 -14.79 12.50 17.63
CA ASP A 150 -14.86 11.77 16.38
C ASP A 150 -13.56 11.01 16.16
N ASP A 151 -13.68 9.90 15.43
CA ASP A 151 -12.54 9.04 15.28
C ASP A 151 -11.50 9.61 14.31
N LEU A 152 -11.79 10.57 13.42
CA LEU A 152 -10.73 11.21 12.62
C LEU A 152 -9.80 12.02 13.52
N SER A 153 -10.37 12.77 14.45
CA SER A 153 -9.60 13.58 15.40
C SER A 153 -8.76 12.74 16.35
N LYS A 154 -9.25 11.57 16.78
CA LYS A 154 -8.46 10.62 17.59
C LYS A 154 -7.21 10.12 16.84
N SER A 155 -7.29 9.92 15.53
CA SER A 155 -6.15 9.43 14.72
C SER A 155 -5.06 10.49 14.65
N TYR A 156 -5.49 11.73 14.43
CA TYR A 156 -4.59 12.87 14.41
C TYR A 156 -3.95 13.08 15.78
N ASN A 157 -4.71 12.98 16.87
CA ASN A 157 -4.17 13.08 18.23
C ASN A 157 -3.13 11.99 18.51
N ALA A 158 -3.39 10.76 18.08
CA ALA A 158 -2.44 9.67 18.25
C ALA A 158 -1.19 9.83 17.35
N LEU A 159 -1.34 10.38 16.14
CA LEU A 159 -0.22 10.77 15.29
C LEU A 159 0.63 11.87 15.95
N PHE A 160 0.00 12.87 16.56
CA PHE A 160 0.69 13.93 17.32
C PHE A 160 1.47 13.37 18.50
N ASN A 161 0.90 12.37 19.19
CA ASN A 161 1.56 11.71 20.31
C ASN A 161 2.71 10.82 19.84
N LEU A 162 2.51 10.01 18.80
CA LEU A 162 3.50 9.04 18.31
C LEU A 162 4.76 9.70 17.75
N TYR A 163 4.60 10.81 17.03
CA TYR A 163 5.71 11.55 16.42
C TYR A 163 6.11 12.80 17.21
N GLU A 164 5.56 12.99 18.41
CA GLU A 164 5.80 14.13 19.30
C GLU A 164 5.76 15.49 18.57
N CYS A 165 4.76 15.66 17.72
CA CYS A 165 4.64 16.78 16.79
C CYS A 165 3.27 17.46 16.95
N CYS A 166 3.08 18.64 16.36
CA CYS A 166 1.76 19.27 16.34
C CYS A 166 1.54 20.11 15.08
N GLY A 167 0.36 19.96 14.48
CA GLY A 167 0.04 20.58 13.18
C GLY A 167 0.78 19.91 12.01
N VAL A 168 0.55 20.41 10.80
CA VAL A 168 1.11 19.78 9.58
C VAL A 168 2.53 20.26 9.33
N ASP A 169 2.71 21.56 9.08
CA ASP A 169 4.01 22.22 8.95
C ASP A 169 4.45 22.83 10.28
N SER A 170 3.50 23.33 11.08
CA SER A 170 3.81 23.93 12.37
C SER A 170 2.57 23.99 13.27
N LYS A 171 2.81 24.36 14.54
CA LYS A 171 1.75 24.70 15.49
C LYS A 171 0.78 25.80 15.05
N ALA A 172 1.18 26.64 14.07
CA ALA A 172 0.30 27.68 13.55
C ALA A 172 -0.90 27.10 12.76
N ASP A 173 -0.79 25.86 12.27
CA ASP A 173 -1.86 25.18 11.53
C ASP A 173 -3.04 24.74 12.43
N MET A 174 -2.89 24.81 13.76
CA MET A 174 -3.94 24.49 14.72
C MET A 174 -4.84 25.71 15.04
N PRO A 175 -6.07 25.53 15.51
CA PRO A 175 -6.90 26.62 16.05
C PRO A 175 -6.30 27.21 17.35
N ASP A 176 -6.64 28.45 17.70
CA ASP A 176 -6.02 29.18 18.84
C ASP A 176 -6.40 28.63 20.22
N ASN A 177 -7.60 28.04 20.36
CA ASN A 177 -8.17 27.62 21.63
C ASN A 177 -8.46 26.11 21.64
N ASN A 178 -8.28 25.48 22.80
CA ASN A 178 -8.58 24.06 23.07
C ASN A 178 -7.80 23.07 22.20
N LEU A 179 -6.48 23.17 22.16
CA LEU A 179 -5.70 22.14 21.47
C LEU A 179 -5.76 20.78 22.20
N PRO A 180 -5.58 19.67 21.45
CA PRO A 180 -5.46 18.34 22.03
C PRO A 180 -4.33 18.29 23.06
N LYS A 181 -4.54 17.55 24.14
CA LYS A 181 -3.55 17.39 25.22
C LYS A 181 -2.26 16.76 24.69
N GLU A 182 -2.39 15.93 23.66
CA GLU A 182 -1.29 15.27 22.96
C GLU A 182 -0.33 16.27 22.33
N CYS A 183 -0.76 17.50 22.02
CA CYS A 183 0.10 18.58 21.53
C CYS A 183 0.74 19.44 22.64
N CYS A 184 0.37 19.23 23.91
CA CYS A 184 0.82 20.04 25.04
C CYS A 184 1.67 19.22 26.03
N ALA A 185 2.76 19.82 26.52
CA ALA A 185 3.70 19.11 27.39
C ALA A 185 3.19 18.94 28.84
N THR A 186 2.47 19.91 29.42
CA THR A 186 2.16 19.86 30.87
C THR A 186 1.01 20.77 31.36
N SER A 187 0.27 21.45 30.48
CA SER A 187 -0.74 22.46 30.87
C SER A 187 -2.17 21.92 30.81
N THR A 188 -2.97 22.20 31.84
CA THR A 188 -4.41 21.87 31.90
C THR A 188 -5.25 22.67 30.90
N THR A 189 -4.76 23.81 30.44
CA THR A 189 -5.33 24.66 29.41
C THR A 189 -4.33 24.84 28.27
N CYS A 190 -4.54 24.11 27.17
CA CYS A 190 -3.65 24.09 26.02
C CYS A 190 -4.02 25.20 25.02
N THR A 191 -3.18 26.23 24.94
CA THR A 191 -3.29 27.35 23.98
C THR A 191 -2.02 27.44 23.15
N LYS A 192 -2.03 28.10 21.98
CA LYS A 192 -0.82 28.23 21.14
C LYS A 192 0.40 28.81 21.85
N SER A 193 0.18 29.61 22.90
CA SER A 193 1.22 30.19 23.76
C SER A 193 1.90 29.16 24.67
N SER A 194 1.19 28.10 25.06
CA SER A 194 1.70 26.97 25.86
C SER A 194 2.17 25.79 25.00
N LEU A 195 2.12 25.91 23.67
CA LEU A 195 2.66 24.90 22.77
C LEU A 195 4.17 24.95 22.82
N ASP A 196 4.73 23.92 23.45
CA ASP A 196 6.15 23.61 23.43
C ASP A 196 6.68 23.60 21.99
N VAL A 197 7.98 23.72 21.80
CA VAL A 197 8.64 23.87 20.48
C VAL A 197 8.58 22.55 19.69
N ARG A 198 7.37 22.11 19.36
CA ARG A 198 7.11 20.92 18.55
C ARG A 198 7.09 21.31 17.08
N SER A 199 7.92 20.61 16.30
CA SER A 199 7.94 20.67 14.84
C SER A 199 6.61 20.18 14.25
N GLY A 200 6.29 20.63 13.03
CA GLY A 200 5.16 20.07 12.29
C GLY A 200 5.32 18.58 11.99
N CYS A 201 4.21 17.85 12.04
CA CYS A 201 4.20 16.40 11.89
C CYS A 201 4.66 15.91 10.52
N TYR A 202 4.47 16.71 9.47
CA TYR A 202 4.93 16.35 8.15
C TYR A 202 6.46 16.22 8.09
N SER A 203 7.20 17.11 8.79
CA SER A 203 8.67 17.03 8.83
C SER A 203 9.15 15.75 9.51
N LYS A 204 8.56 15.40 10.67
CA LYS A 204 8.86 14.17 11.41
C LYS A 204 8.51 12.92 10.61
N LEU A 205 7.36 12.93 9.93
CA LEU A 205 6.96 11.83 9.06
C LEU A 205 7.93 11.68 7.89
N LYS A 206 8.37 12.79 7.28
CA LYS A 206 9.34 12.78 6.20
C LYS A 206 10.69 12.25 6.64
N ASP A 207 11.19 12.66 7.80
CA ASP A 207 12.45 12.15 8.36
C ASP A 207 12.40 10.63 8.56
N GLN A 208 11.26 10.13 9.03
CA GLN A 208 11.02 8.69 9.18
C GLN A 208 10.96 7.97 7.82
N ILE A 209 10.28 8.54 6.84
CA ILE A 209 10.26 7.98 5.47
C ILE A 209 11.67 7.98 4.86
N ASP A 210 12.42 9.05 5.03
CA ASP A 210 13.78 9.20 4.51
C ASP A 210 14.74 8.19 5.15
N GLN A 211 14.52 7.80 6.42
CA GLN A 211 15.26 6.71 7.08
C GLN A 211 15.05 5.35 6.38
N TYR A 212 13.84 5.06 5.91
CA TYR A 212 13.52 3.80 5.22
C TYR A 212 13.63 3.90 3.69
N ASN A 213 13.97 5.07 3.15
CA ASN A 213 14.02 5.32 1.71
C ASN A 213 14.91 4.32 0.97
N SER A 214 16.06 3.94 1.56
CA SER A 214 16.95 2.91 0.99
C SER A 214 16.26 1.55 0.82
N VAL A 215 15.40 1.17 1.76
CA VAL A 215 14.64 -0.09 1.70
C VAL A 215 13.59 -0.01 0.60
N PHE A 216 12.85 1.11 0.51
CA PHE A 216 11.84 1.32 -0.55
C PHE A 216 12.46 1.27 -1.95
N ILE A 217 13.61 1.92 -2.15
CA ILE A 217 14.35 1.86 -3.41
C ILE A 217 14.79 0.41 -3.70
N GLY A 218 15.29 -0.30 -2.69
CA GLY A 218 15.69 -1.71 -2.83
C GLY A 218 14.55 -2.62 -3.26
N VAL A 219 13.37 -2.47 -2.65
CA VAL A 219 12.16 -3.20 -3.06
C VAL A 219 11.77 -2.86 -4.49
N GLY A 220 11.78 -1.57 -4.86
CA GLY A 220 11.45 -1.12 -6.22
C GLY A 220 12.37 -1.73 -7.28
N VAL A 221 13.69 -1.71 -7.07
CA VAL A 221 14.68 -2.33 -7.97
C VAL A 221 14.48 -3.84 -8.05
N SER A 222 14.22 -4.50 -6.92
CA SER A 222 13.98 -5.94 -6.88
C SER A 222 12.76 -6.33 -7.72
N VAL A 223 11.67 -5.57 -7.62
CA VAL A 223 10.46 -5.79 -8.43
C VAL A 223 10.74 -5.59 -9.93
N LEU A 224 11.52 -4.57 -10.31
CA LEU A 224 11.88 -4.34 -11.71
C LEU A 224 12.68 -5.51 -12.30
N VAL A 225 13.72 -5.96 -11.60
CA VAL A 225 14.54 -7.11 -12.02
C VAL A 225 13.68 -8.36 -12.13
N PHE A 226 12.81 -8.57 -11.17
CA PHE A 226 11.91 -9.71 -11.13
C PHE A 226 10.91 -9.73 -12.30
N GLN A 227 10.29 -8.59 -12.62
CA GLN A 227 9.39 -8.46 -13.78
C GLN A 227 10.11 -8.77 -15.10
N LEU A 228 11.34 -8.28 -15.26
CA LEU A 228 12.18 -8.59 -16.42
C LEU A 228 12.41 -10.09 -16.56
N LEU A 229 12.77 -10.78 -15.46
CA LEU A 229 12.95 -12.23 -15.47
C LEU A 229 11.66 -12.97 -15.84
N CYS A 230 10.51 -12.55 -15.31
CA CYS A 230 9.21 -13.12 -15.68
C CYS A 230 8.93 -13.00 -17.18
N VAL A 231 9.14 -11.81 -17.75
CA VAL A 231 8.94 -11.56 -19.18
C VAL A 231 9.89 -12.41 -20.03
N LEU A 232 11.18 -12.47 -19.66
CA LEU A 232 12.18 -13.29 -20.35
C LEU A 232 11.80 -14.77 -20.32
N PHE A 233 11.41 -15.32 -19.17
CA PHE A 233 10.99 -16.71 -19.06
C PHE A 233 9.70 -17.00 -19.83
N SER A 234 8.75 -16.07 -19.85
CA SER A 234 7.55 -16.19 -20.68
C SER A 234 7.88 -16.27 -22.16
N PHE A 235 8.76 -15.40 -22.67
CA PHE A 235 9.18 -15.43 -24.08
C PHE A 235 9.96 -16.71 -24.42
N CYS A 236 10.93 -17.10 -23.58
CA CYS A 236 11.67 -18.35 -23.76
C CYS A 236 10.73 -19.56 -23.83
N LEU A 237 9.75 -19.63 -22.93
CA LEU A 237 8.76 -20.70 -22.91
C LEU A 237 7.83 -20.64 -24.13
N CYS A 238 7.37 -19.45 -24.52
CA CYS A 238 6.53 -19.25 -25.70
C CYS A 238 7.23 -19.70 -26.99
N VAL A 239 8.52 -19.34 -27.16
CA VAL A 239 9.33 -19.76 -28.31
C VAL A 239 9.65 -21.26 -28.27
N ALA A 240 9.87 -21.83 -27.09
CA ALA A 240 10.10 -23.27 -26.95
C ALA A 240 8.87 -24.07 -27.38
N ILE A 241 7.68 -23.70 -26.89
CA ILE A 241 6.42 -24.27 -27.35
C ILE A 241 6.29 -24.04 -28.86
N GLY A 242 6.68 -22.84 -29.33
CA GLY A 242 6.92 -22.39 -30.71
C GLY A 242 7.43 -23.46 -31.68
N ARG A 243 8.49 -24.13 -31.24
CA ARG A 243 9.31 -25.02 -32.04
C ARG A 243 8.87 -26.49 -31.99
N GLU A 244 7.92 -26.83 -31.11
CA GLU A 244 7.37 -28.18 -30.97
C GLU A 244 6.07 -28.39 -31.76
N GLU A 245 5.48 -27.31 -32.31
CA GLU A 245 4.40 -27.36 -33.31
C GLU A 245 4.98 -27.36 -34.73
#